data_AF-A0A7C4SPT6-F1
#
_entry.id   AF-A0A7C4SPT6-F1
#
_cell.length_a   1.000
_cell.length_b   1.000
_cell.length_c   1.000
_cell.angle_alpha   90.00
_cell.angle_beta   90.00
_cell.angle_gamma   90.00
#
_symmetry.space_group_name_H-M   'P 1'
#
loop_
_entity.id
_entity.type
_entity.pdbx_description
1 polymer ?
#
loop_
_entity_poly.entity_id
_entity_poly.type
_entity_poly.pdbx_seq_one_letter_code
_entity_poly.pdbx_strand_id
1 'polypeptide(L)'
;MLSRPPENRPRAFTRSCMLPSSPRHAILIRSDSAQPDFVSTKDREKREQENALRLWTRFFQEFDGHPRPWYENKGKGASAMPLRVVFSAESPSGGSPSSPETTLALAASLLNQCARAADVSEDLLHSSPRRFTLGWFLTQPQRAPSTGPPVIRTDPFLPGTKPAQGTRLRLAISWLCETEAVRLLGWVRSLQHSPLSVTTGSLCFRVAPVLRDRERDQEEAWVSYSTILRDASASHRQVTLKFCTPTLLCRNGRPYPLPDPVILFRGYLDLWNAFSGLPLSPDLGTAIDRDLQLTDFRLRRRSFGIPPGGQAAFGGSATFSLQGRHPESVLKGLNCLADFVEFCGSGAGTDMGMGLTRRVRRAAREAV
;
A
#
# COMPACT_ATOMS: atom_id res chain seq x y z
N MET A 1 35.69 -79.08 62.41
CA MET A 1 36.58 -78.05 62.97
C MET A 1 36.75 -76.95 61.93
N LEU A 2 36.32 -75.72 62.30
CA LEU A 2 36.88 -74.38 61.99
C LEU A 2 37.50 -74.15 60.60
N SER A 3 37.27 -73.09 59.82
CA SER A 3 36.53 -71.82 59.96
C SER A 3 36.44 -71.14 58.58
N ARG A 4 35.45 -70.26 58.43
CA ARG A 4 35.12 -69.33 57.33
C ARG A 4 36.00 -68.04 57.36
N PRO A 5 35.83 -67.01 56.49
CA PRO A 5 36.21 -66.77 55.07
C PRO A 5 36.93 -65.36 54.98
N PRO A 6 36.78 -64.41 54.01
CA PRO A 6 36.11 -64.36 52.69
C PRO A 6 36.83 -63.61 51.52
N GLU A 7 36.22 -63.74 50.31
CA GLU A 7 35.89 -62.74 49.24
C GLU A 7 36.91 -61.62 48.85
N ASN A 8 36.99 -61.08 47.62
CA ASN A 8 36.10 -61.03 46.46
C ASN A 8 36.86 -60.62 45.16
N ARG A 9 36.15 -60.77 44.05
CA ARG A 9 36.49 -60.82 42.61
C ARG A 9 37.32 -59.69 41.92
N PRO A 10 37.87 -60.00 40.72
CA PRO A 10 38.59 -59.10 39.81
C PRO A 10 37.77 -58.70 38.54
N ARG A 11 38.23 -57.69 37.78
CA ARG A 11 38.08 -57.53 36.30
C ARG A 11 39.22 -56.61 35.78
N ALA A 12 40.25 -57.08 35.06
CA ALA A 12 40.32 -57.39 33.61
C ALA A 12 39.95 -56.18 32.71
N PHE A 13 40.70 -55.73 31.70
CA PHE A 13 41.95 -56.14 31.07
C PHE A 13 42.43 -54.95 30.21
N THR A 14 43.72 -54.61 30.24
CA THR A 14 44.38 -53.62 29.37
C THR A 14 45.10 -54.29 28.21
N ARG A 15 45.07 -53.69 27.02
CA ARG A 15 46.04 -53.75 25.88
C ARG A 15 45.35 -53.10 24.66
N SER A 16 45.98 -52.49 23.67
CA SER A 16 47.31 -51.92 23.43
C SER A 16 47.18 -51.16 22.10
N CYS A 17 47.95 -50.09 21.93
CA CYS A 17 48.10 -49.29 20.72
C CYS A 17 48.44 -50.10 19.46
N MET A 18 47.93 -49.69 18.29
CA MET A 18 48.71 -49.39 17.06
C MET A 18 47.86 -48.55 16.07
N LEU A 19 48.43 -47.42 15.63
CA LEU A 19 48.01 -46.47 14.57
C LEU A 19 48.53 -46.97 13.17
N PRO A 20 48.40 -46.23 12.04
CA PRO A 20 47.29 -45.43 11.48
C PRO A 20 47.09 -45.67 9.95
N SER A 21 46.00 -45.16 9.34
CA SER A 21 46.03 -44.49 8.01
C SER A 21 44.65 -43.94 7.58
N SER A 22 44.50 -42.62 7.74
CA SER A 22 43.88 -41.62 6.84
C SER A 22 42.46 -41.76 6.23
N PRO A 23 41.80 -40.61 5.94
CA PRO A 23 40.43 -40.39 6.37
C PRO A 23 39.38 -40.44 5.25
N ARG A 24 38.18 -40.89 5.59
CA ARG A 24 36.95 -40.56 4.85
C ARG A 24 36.13 -39.58 5.70
N HIS A 25 35.79 -38.46 5.08
CA HIS A 25 35.06 -37.32 5.62
C HIS A 25 33.84 -37.72 6.46
N ALA A 26 33.89 -37.43 7.76
CA ALA A 26 32.72 -37.29 8.63
C ALA A 26 32.71 -35.84 9.11
N ILE A 27 31.66 -35.11 8.73
CA ILE A 27 31.44 -33.71 9.07
C ILE A 27 31.17 -33.62 10.57
N LEU A 28 32.12 -33.05 11.30
CA LEU A 28 31.97 -32.66 12.70
C LEU A 28 31.00 -31.49 12.78
N ILE A 29 29.83 -31.71 13.39
CA ILE A 29 28.95 -30.64 13.85
C ILE A 29 29.65 -29.99 15.05
N ARG A 30 30.30 -28.85 14.82
CA ARG A 30 30.64 -27.92 15.90
C ARG A 30 29.39 -27.16 16.29
N SER A 31 29.02 -27.28 17.56
CA SER A 31 28.08 -26.40 18.24
C SER A 31 28.72 -25.02 18.38
N ASP A 32 28.59 -24.16 17.37
CA ASP A 32 28.78 -22.73 17.55
C ASP A 32 27.53 -22.16 18.20
N SER A 33 27.65 -21.88 19.49
CA SER A 33 26.78 -20.98 20.23
C SER A 33 27.08 -19.55 19.76
N ALA A 34 26.61 -19.21 18.56
CA ALA A 34 26.52 -17.82 18.15
C ALA A 34 25.33 -17.20 18.90
N GLN A 35 25.63 -16.29 19.83
CA GLN A 35 24.62 -15.35 20.33
C GLN A 35 23.96 -14.66 19.13
N PRO A 36 22.63 -14.47 19.12
CA PRO A 36 21.99 -13.71 18.05
C PRO A 36 22.54 -12.28 18.09
N ASP A 37 23.14 -11.86 16.97
CA ASP A 37 23.58 -10.48 16.76
C ASP A 37 22.43 -9.54 17.11
N PHE A 38 22.62 -8.80 18.22
CA PHE A 38 21.70 -7.77 18.67
C PHE A 38 21.86 -6.56 17.76
N VAL A 39 21.42 -6.68 16.50
CA VAL A 39 21.19 -5.53 15.64
C VAL A 39 20.11 -4.71 16.32
N SER A 40 20.49 -3.53 16.82
CA SER A 40 19.55 -2.56 17.39
C SER A 40 18.33 -2.44 16.46
N THR A 41 17.12 -2.41 17.02
CA THR A 41 15.89 -2.20 16.23
C THR A 41 16.00 -0.99 15.30
N LYS A 42 16.75 0.03 15.72
CA LYS A 42 17.09 1.21 14.90
C LYS A 42 17.96 0.91 13.69
N ASP A 43 18.96 0.04 13.81
CA ASP A 43 19.85 -0.32 12.70
C ASP A 43 19.13 -1.19 11.66
N ARG A 44 18.22 -2.05 12.12
CA ARG A 44 17.33 -2.82 11.25
C ARG A 44 16.34 -1.91 10.50
N GLU A 45 15.69 -0.99 11.21
CA GLU A 45 14.78 0.00 10.60
C GLU A 45 15.50 0.88 9.58
N LYS A 46 16.72 1.33 9.88
CA LYS A 46 17.54 2.13 8.96
C LYS A 46 17.89 1.35 7.69
N ARG A 47 18.33 0.10 7.80
CA ARG A 47 18.62 -0.76 6.63
C ARG A 47 17.38 -1.02 5.79
N GLU A 48 16.22 -1.19 6.41
CA GLU A 48 14.94 -1.39 5.73
C GLU A 48 14.49 -0.13 4.97
N GLN A 49 14.70 1.06 5.54
CA GLN A 49 14.48 2.33 4.86
C GLN A 49 15.40 2.48 3.64
N GLU A 50 16.68 2.17 3.80
CA GLU A 50 17.66 2.23 2.71
C GLU A 50 17.34 1.22 1.60
N ASN A 51 16.89 0.01 1.94
CA ASN A 51 16.46 -1.01 0.98
C ASN A 51 15.19 -0.60 0.23
N ALA A 52 14.18 -0.06 0.91
CA ALA A 52 12.97 0.44 0.25
C ALA A 52 13.30 1.58 -0.73
N LEU A 53 14.17 2.52 -0.31
CA LEU A 53 14.63 3.60 -1.18
C LEU A 53 15.39 3.07 -2.41
N ARG A 54 16.20 2.02 -2.24
CA ARG A 54 16.89 1.34 -3.35
C ARG A 54 15.92 0.64 -4.30
N LEU A 55 14.95 -0.13 -3.77
CA LEU A 55 13.93 -0.80 -4.58
C LEU A 55 13.09 0.19 -5.37
N TRP A 56 12.76 1.33 -4.79
CA TRP A 56 12.02 2.40 -5.47
C TRP A 56 12.86 3.12 -6.51
N THR A 57 14.12 3.42 -6.21
CA THR A 57 15.08 3.97 -7.19
C THR A 57 15.22 3.02 -8.38
N ARG A 58 15.35 1.72 -8.10
CA ARG A 58 15.43 0.65 -9.09
C ARG A 58 14.15 0.57 -9.92
N PHE A 59 12.96 0.65 -9.31
CA PHE A 59 11.71 0.72 -10.06
C PHE A 59 11.74 1.86 -11.08
N PHE A 60 12.20 3.07 -10.74
CA PHE A 60 12.26 4.18 -11.69
C PHE A 60 13.31 4.00 -12.79
N GLN A 61 14.42 3.33 -12.48
CA GLN A 61 15.47 3.02 -13.46
C GLN A 61 15.08 1.88 -14.41
N GLU A 62 14.34 0.88 -13.89
CA GLU A 62 13.95 -0.33 -14.60
C GLU A 62 12.48 -0.29 -15.07
N PHE A 63 11.78 0.83 -14.96
CA PHE A 63 10.41 0.97 -15.44
C PHE A 63 10.35 0.85 -16.96
N ASP A 64 10.26 -0.38 -17.44
CA ASP A 64 10.20 -0.78 -18.86
C ASP A 64 8.77 -0.84 -19.40
N GLY A 65 7.78 -0.57 -18.54
CA GLY A 65 6.35 -0.55 -18.85
C GLY A 65 5.77 -1.89 -19.31
N HIS A 66 6.49 -3.02 -19.14
CA HIS A 66 5.97 -4.32 -19.51
C HIS A 66 4.82 -4.73 -18.56
N PRO A 67 3.62 -5.07 -19.07
CA PRO A 67 2.57 -5.63 -18.24
C PRO A 67 3.06 -6.97 -17.69
N ARG A 68 3.12 -7.10 -16.36
CA ARG A 68 3.47 -8.38 -15.73
C ARG A 68 2.32 -9.37 -15.93
N PRO A 69 2.61 -10.63 -16.30
CA PRO A 69 1.59 -11.60 -16.68
C PRO A 69 0.64 -11.87 -15.51
N TRP A 70 -0.64 -11.97 -15.87
CA TRP A 70 -1.80 -12.25 -15.03
C TRP A 70 -1.71 -13.62 -14.36
N TYR A 71 -2.15 -13.69 -13.11
CA TYR A 71 -2.32 -14.93 -12.36
C TYR A 71 -3.81 -15.16 -12.10
N GLU A 72 -4.35 -16.30 -12.53
CA GLU A 72 -5.67 -16.77 -12.11
C GLU A 72 -5.58 -17.19 -10.65
N ASN A 73 -6.22 -16.44 -9.74
CA ASN A 73 -6.41 -16.89 -8.37
C ASN A 73 -7.86 -17.35 -8.17
N LYS A 74 -8.07 -18.67 -8.05
CA LYS A 74 -9.36 -19.29 -7.72
C LYS A 74 -9.55 -19.33 -6.20
N GLY A 75 -9.70 -18.16 -5.58
CA GLY A 75 -10.08 -18.04 -4.17
C GLY A 75 -11.60 -17.90 -4.02
N LYS A 76 -12.29 -18.95 -3.57
CA LYS A 76 -13.72 -18.92 -3.27
C LYS A 76 -14.00 -18.21 -1.94
N GLY A 77 -14.88 -17.22 -1.98
CA GLY A 77 -15.98 -16.98 -1.04
C GLY A 77 -15.66 -16.84 0.46
N ALA A 78 -15.48 -15.60 0.90
CA ALA A 78 -16.10 -15.02 2.10
C ALA A 78 -15.94 -13.49 1.99
N SER A 79 -16.63 -12.72 2.83
CA SER A 79 -16.90 -11.28 2.69
C SER A 79 -15.67 -10.37 2.62
N ALA A 80 -15.00 -10.29 1.47
CA ALA A 80 -13.82 -9.47 1.29
C ALA A 80 -14.05 -7.97 1.57
N MET A 81 -13.10 -7.34 2.26
CA MET A 81 -13.16 -5.93 2.66
C MET A 81 -11.84 -5.22 2.33
N PRO A 82 -11.81 -4.25 1.39
CA PRO A 82 -10.69 -3.34 1.33
C PRO A 82 -10.68 -2.48 2.60
N LEU A 83 -9.49 -2.29 3.16
CA LEU A 83 -9.27 -1.46 4.33
C LEU A 83 -8.42 -0.27 3.92
N ARG A 84 -8.84 0.95 4.25
CA ARG A 84 -8.02 2.15 4.10
C ARG A 84 -7.82 2.84 5.45
N VAL A 85 -6.56 2.93 5.86
CA VAL A 85 -6.14 3.59 7.10
C VAL A 85 -5.38 4.85 6.75
N VAL A 86 -5.67 5.93 7.46
CA VAL A 86 -4.91 7.18 7.36
C VAL A 86 -4.17 7.36 8.68
N PHE A 87 -2.87 7.64 8.60
CA PHE A 87 -2.00 7.92 9.72
C PHE A 87 -1.60 9.39 9.71
N SER A 88 -1.61 10.03 10.89
CA SER A 88 -1.01 11.34 11.12
C SER A 88 0.44 11.14 11.51
N ALA A 89 1.35 11.83 10.84
CA ALA A 89 2.75 11.89 11.24
C ALA A 89 3.08 13.30 11.71
N GLU A 90 3.51 13.41 12.96
CA GLU A 90 3.82 14.68 13.63
C GLU A 90 5.26 14.64 14.15
N SER A 91 6.04 15.65 13.79
CA SER A 91 7.39 15.79 14.36
C SER A 91 7.32 16.61 15.66
N PRO A 92 7.78 16.08 16.80
CA PRO A 92 7.78 16.80 18.08
C PRO A 92 8.62 18.08 18.05
N SER A 93 9.64 18.14 17.19
CA SER A 93 10.51 19.30 16.99
C SER A 93 9.95 20.33 16.00
N GLY A 94 8.71 20.15 15.52
CA GLY A 94 8.08 21.03 14.54
C GLY A 94 8.63 20.91 13.11
N GLY A 95 9.51 19.92 12.86
CA GLY A 95 10.00 19.61 11.53
C GLY A 95 8.87 19.09 10.64
N SER A 96 8.47 19.87 9.64
CA SER A 96 7.64 19.33 8.57
C SER A 96 8.49 18.38 7.71
N PRO A 97 7.97 17.24 7.24
CA PRO A 97 8.61 16.47 6.19
C PRO A 97 8.58 17.33 4.93
N SER A 98 9.59 18.18 4.83
CA SER A 98 9.71 19.23 3.82
C SER A 98 10.42 18.72 2.57
N SER A 99 10.94 17.48 2.61
CA SER A 99 11.57 16.83 1.47
C SER A 99 10.82 15.56 1.02
N PRO A 100 10.81 15.29 -0.30
CA PRO A 100 10.37 14.01 -0.86
C PRO A 100 11.03 12.79 -0.24
N GLU A 101 12.34 12.85 0.01
CA GLU A 101 13.13 11.76 0.58
C GLU A 101 12.64 11.37 1.98
N THR A 102 12.37 12.35 2.85
CA THR A 102 11.88 12.11 4.21
C THR A 102 10.48 11.51 4.20
N THR A 103 9.59 12.01 3.34
CA THR A 103 8.22 11.50 3.23
C THR A 103 8.22 10.06 2.72
N LEU A 104 9.07 9.77 1.72
CA LEU A 104 9.27 8.42 1.18
C LEU A 104 9.81 7.46 2.24
N ALA A 105 10.88 7.83 2.96
CA ALA A 105 11.45 7.01 4.02
C ALA A 105 10.43 6.70 5.13
N LEU A 106 9.62 7.69 5.50
CA LEU A 106 8.57 7.54 6.50
C LEU A 106 7.46 6.59 6.00
N ALA A 107 7.02 6.74 4.76
CA ALA A 107 6.01 5.89 4.14
C ALA A 107 6.49 4.44 4.01
N ALA A 108 7.76 4.23 3.61
CA ALA A 108 8.39 2.91 3.54
C ALA A 108 8.43 2.24 4.92
N SER A 109 8.89 2.97 5.94
CA SER A 109 8.98 2.44 7.30
C SER A 109 7.60 2.04 7.83
N LEU A 110 6.58 2.89 7.60
CA LEU A 110 5.21 2.58 8.00
C LEU A 110 4.65 1.36 7.24
N LEU A 111 4.87 1.27 5.93
CA LEU A 111 4.46 0.13 5.12
C LEU A 111 5.06 -1.19 5.65
N ASN A 112 6.36 -1.21 5.96
CA ASN A 112 7.02 -2.40 6.49
C ASN A 112 6.43 -2.83 7.84
N GLN A 113 6.05 -1.88 8.69
CA GLN A 113 5.40 -2.20 9.95
C GLN A 113 3.99 -2.75 9.75
N CYS A 114 3.23 -2.18 8.83
CA CYS A 114 1.94 -2.73 8.46
C CYS A 114 2.05 -4.13 7.85
N ALA A 115 3.06 -4.38 7.00
CA ALA A 115 3.31 -5.68 6.41
C ALA A 115 3.60 -6.75 7.48
N ARG A 116 4.45 -6.43 8.45
CA ARG A 116 4.71 -7.30 9.62
C ARG A 116 3.45 -7.55 10.43
N ALA A 117 2.66 -6.51 10.71
CA ALA A 117 1.40 -6.63 11.43
C ALA A 117 0.35 -7.47 10.67
N ALA A 118 0.37 -7.42 9.34
CA ALA A 118 -0.49 -8.22 8.47
C ALA A 118 0.07 -9.63 8.21
N ASP A 119 1.29 -9.93 8.68
CA ASP A 119 2.02 -11.17 8.39
C ASP A 119 2.16 -11.42 6.87
N VAL A 120 2.59 -10.38 6.17
CA VAL A 120 2.88 -10.37 4.73
C VAL A 120 4.39 -10.29 4.53
N SER A 121 4.95 -11.20 3.73
CA SER A 121 6.37 -11.17 3.39
C SER A 121 6.72 -10.00 2.47
N GLU A 122 7.96 -9.53 2.53
CA GLU A 122 8.45 -8.41 1.70
C GLU A 122 8.31 -8.70 0.20
N ASP A 123 8.53 -9.96 -0.22
CA ASP A 123 8.35 -10.40 -1.61
C ASP A 123 6.92 -10.21 -2.11
N LEU A 124 5.93 -10.38 -1.23
CA LEU A 124 4.51 -10.20 -1.56
C LEU A 124 4.11 -8.73 -1.66
N LEU A 125 4.85 -7.81 -1.01
CA LEU A 125 4.56 -6.38 -1.09
C LEU A 125 4.72 -5.86 -2.52
N HIS A 126 5.71 -6.35 -3.24
CA HIS A 126 6.00 -5.94 -4.61
C HIS A 126 5.44 -6.90 -5.66
N SER A 127 4.60 -7.85 -5.26
CA SER A 127 3.91 -8.75 -6.18
C SER A 127 2.86 -8.03 -7.04
N SER A 128 2.50 -8.65 -8.15
CA SER A 128 1.38 -8.26 -9.00
C SER A 128 0.30 -9.35 -8.92
N PRO A 129 -1.00 -9.01 -8.75
CA PRO A 129 -1.54 -7.67 -8.58
C PRO A 129 -1.11 -7.04 -7.23
N ARG A 130 -0.94 -5.71 -7.22
CA ARG A 130 -0.58 -4.95 -6.01
C ARG A 130 -1.64 -5.16 -4.94
N ARG A 131 -1.23 -5.63 -3.75
CA ARG A 131 -2.15 -5.90 -2.62
C ARG A 131 -2.48 -4.67 -1.80
N PHE A 132 -1.68 -3.62 -1.93
CA PHE A 132 -1.87 -2.37 -1.22
C PHE A 132 -1.58 -1.14 -2.10
N THR A 133 -2.03 0.01 -1.64
CA THR A 133 -1.64 1.32 -2.18
C THR A 133 -1.18 2.24 -1.07
N LEU A 134 -0.18 3.06 -1.36
CA LEU A 134 0.26 4.18 -0.56
C LEU A 134 -0.26 5.48 -1.16
N GLY A 135 -0.53 6.45 -0.30
CA GLY A 135 -0.79 7.82 -0.69
C GLY A 135 -0.43 8.74 0.45
N TRP A 136 -0.19 10.00 0.16
CA TRP A 136 0.04 10.99 1.20
C TRP A 136 -0.40 12.37 0.76
N PHE A 137 -0.72 13.18 1.75
CA PHE A 137 -1.16 14.54 1.54
C PHE A 137 -0.93 15.34 2.82
N LEU A 138 -0.76 16.64 2.65
CA LEU A 138 -0.71 17.57 3.75
C LEU A 138 -2.13 18.01 4.09
N THR A 139 -2.43 18.14 5.39
CA THR A 139 -3.66 18.76 5.90
C THR A 139 -3.31 19.97 6.73
N GLN A 140 -3.91 21.11 6.41
CA GLN A 140 -3.83 22.31 7.24
C GLN A 140 -4.90 22.27 8.34
N PRO A 141 -4.57 22.69 9.58
CA PRO A 141 -5.55 22.84 10.65
C PRO A 141 -6.54 23.95 10.30
N GLN A 142 -7.81 23.74 10.64
CA GLN A 142 -8.87 24.70 10.39
C GLN A 142 -8.64 25.98 11.24
N ARG A 143 -8.87 27.17 10.67
CA ARG A 143 -9.13 28.38 11.49
C ARG A 143 -10.56 28.28 12.05
N ALA A 144 -10.73 28.59 13.33
CA ALA A 144 -11.94 28.41 14.16
C ALA A 144 -13.32 28.64 13.48
N PRO A 145 -14.41 28.02 13.99
CA PRO A 145 -15.62 27.73 13.22
C PRO A 145 -16.57 28.93 13.17
N SER A 146 -16.72 29.49 11.99
CA SER A 146 -18.04 29.84 11.47
C SER A 146 -17.97 29.68 9.95
N THR A 147 -18.77 28.75 9.42
CA THR A 147 -19.02 28.55 7.97
C THR A 147 -17.80 28.34 7.05
N GLY A 148 -16.76 27.63 7.53
CA GLY A 148 -15.47 27.52 6.81
C GLY A 148 -15.39 26.44 5.69
N PRO A 149 -14.62 26.69 4.61
CA PRO A 149 -14.43 25.78 3.45
C PRO A 149 -13.61 24.50 3.77
N PRO A 150 -13.48 23.54 2.83
CA PRO A 150 -12.85 22.25 3.10
C PRO A 150 -11.35 22.32 3.45
N VAL A 151 -10.87 21.31 4.21
CA VAL A 151 -9.48 21.01 4.55
C VAL A 151 -8.79 20.82 3.23
N ILE A 152 -7.83 21.72 3.01
CA ILE A 152 -7.06 21.72 1.79
C ILE A 152 -6.08 20.57 1.90
N ARG A 153 -6.40 19.47 1.20
CA ARG A 153 -5.48 18.36 0.99
C ARG A 153 -4.60 18.72 -0.19
N THR A 154 -3.33 19.03 0.07
CA THR A 154 -2.34 19.29 -0.98
C THR A 154 -1.34 18.15 -1.04
N ASP A 155 -0.89 17.84 -2.25
CA ASP A 155 0.28 16.99 -2.43
C ASP A 155 1.52 17.74 -1.87
N PRO A 156 2.32 17.12 -0.97
CA PRO A 156 3.50 17.76 -0.38
C PRO A 156 4.58 18.11 -1.40
N PHE A 157 4.56 17.53 -2.60
CA PHE A 157 5.61 17.70 -3.60
C PHE A 157 5.25 18.68 -4.71
N LEU A 158 4.21 19.49 -4.49
CA LEU A 158 3.86 20.53 -5.43
C LEU A 158 4.90 21.67 -5.38
N PRO A 159 5.45 22.12 -6.52
CA PRO A 159 6.36 23.25 -6.54
C PRO A 159 5.71 24.47 -5.87
N GLY A 160 6.40 25.07 -4.91
CA GLY A 160 5.93 26.25 -4.17
C GLY A 160 5.10 25.97 -2.92
N THR A 161 4.82 24.71 -2.55
CA THR A 161 4.19 24.41 -1.24
C THR A 161 5.21 24.49 -0.12
N LYS A 162 5.30 25.65 0.54
CA LYS A 162 5.85 25.71 1.90
C LYS A 162 4.72 25.33 2.88
N PRO A 163 4.85 24.24 3.65
CA PRO A 163 3.82 23.87 4.61
C PRO A 163 3.67 25.00 5.63
N ALA A 164 2.45 25.50 5.79
CA ALA A 164 2.14 26.48 6.82
C ALA A 164 2.38 25.87 8.21
N GLN A 165 2.63 26.72 9.21
CA GLN A 165 2.79 26.26 10.58
C GLN A 165 1.55 25.48 11.04
N GLY A 166 1.77 24.30 11.64
CA GLY A 166 0.69 23.39 12.06
C GLY A 166 0.19 22.42 10.99
N THR A 167 0.71 22.46 9.76
CA THR A 167 0.38 21.47 8.71
C THR A 167 0.81 20.07 9.15
N ARG A 168 -0.10 19.09 9.04
CA ARG A 168 0.15 17.69 9.37
C ARG A 168 0.34 16.87 8.11
N LEU A 169 1.33 15.97 8.10
CA LEU A 169 1.47 14.96 7.06
C LEU A 169 0.50 13.82 7.34
N ARG A 170 -0.31 13.48 6.35
CA ARG A 170 -1.19 12.31 6.38
C ARG A 170 -0.66 11.25 5.41
N LEU A 171 -0.46 10.04 5.91
CA LEU A 171 -0.10 8.87 5.13
C LEU A 171 -1.33 7.97 5.04
N ALA A 172 -1.83 7.74 3.85
CA ALA A 172 -2.92 6.81 3.60
C ALA A 172 -2.33 5.49 3.09
N ILE A 173 -2.77 4.39 3.68
CA ILE A 173 -2.46 3.05 3.17
C ILE A 173 -3.76 2.28 3.01
N SER A 174 -3.94 1.68 1.84
CA SER A 174 -5.08 0.81 1.54
C SER A 174 -4.62 -0.62 1.32
N TRP A 175 -5.25 -1.59 1.97
CA TRP A 175 -5.12 -3.02 1.69
C TRP A 175 -6.34 -3.52 0.95
N LEU A 176 -6.13 -4.31 -0.10
CA LEU A 176 -7.19 -4.85 -0.95
C LEU A 176 -7.57 -6.30 -0.55
N CYS A 177 -6.66 -7.02 0.09
CA CYS A 177 -6.86 -8.39 0.54
C CYS A 177 -7.45 -8.42 1.97
N GLU A 178 -8.57 -9.12 2.13
CA GLU A 178 -9.31 -9.19 3.41
C GLU A 178 -8.49 -9.83 4.54
N THR A 179 -7.85 -10.96 4.28
CA THR A 179 -7.12 -11.72 5.31
C THR A 179 -6.02 -10.87 5.94
N GLU A 180 -5.33 -10.08 5.12
CA GLU A 180 -4.28 -9.16 5.54
C GLU A 180 -4.87 -7.94 6.26
N ALA A 181 -5.95 -7.37 5.71
CA ALA A 181 -6.64 -6.22 6.28
C ALA A 181 -7.18 -6.49 7.70
N VAL A 182 -7.75 -7.67 7.96
CA VAL A 182 -8.27 -8.05 9.29
C VAL A 182 -7.14 -8.11 10.32
N ARG A 183 -5.99 -8.71 9.96
CA ARG A 183 -4.80 -8.78 10.82
C ARG A 183 -4.26 -7.38 11.14
N LEU A 184 -4.17 -6.54 10.11
CA LEU A 184 -3.72 -5.16 10.26
C LEU A 184 -4.61 -4.33 11.19
N LEU A 185 -5.93 -4.51 11.13
CA LEU A 185 -6.88 -3.71 11.92
C LEU A 185 -6.65 -3.82 13.43
N GLY A 186 -6.33 -5.02 13.92
CA GLY A 186 -6.01 -5.23 15.34
C GLY A 186 -4.79 -4.42 15.78
N TRP A 187 -3.74 -4.44 14.96
CA TRP A 187 -2.53 -3.65 15.21
C TRP A 187 -2.79 -2.14 15.12
N VAL A 188 -3.50 -1.67 14.09
CA VAL A 188 -3.86 -0.26 13.90
C VAL A 188 -4.58 0.28 15.14
N ARG A 189 -5.56 -0.43 15.68
CA ARG A 189 -6.28 -0.01 16.89
C ARG A 189 -5.34 0.13 18.10
N SER A 190 -4.32 -0.71 18.23
CA SER A 190 -3.37 -0.61 19.34
C SER A 190 -2.51 0.67 19.30
N LEU A 191 -2.27 1.22 18.11
CA LEU A 191 -1.51 2.45 17.92
C LEU A 191 -2.23 3.71 18.42
N GLN A 192 -3.53 3.64 18.73
CA GLN A 192 -4.25 4.74 19.39
C GLN A 192 -3.66 5.03 20.78
N HIS A 193 -3.29 3.98 21.49
CA HIS A 193 -2.80 4.07 22.87
C HIS A 193 -1.28 4.11 22.92
N SER A 194 -0.62 3.49 21.93
CA SER A 194 0.83 3.48 21.81
C SER A 194 1.25 3.92 20.41
N PRO A 195 1.29 5.25 20.14
CA PRO A 195 1.72 5.77 18.85
C PRO A 195 3.12 5.29 18.49
N LEU A 196 3.32 5.04 17.21
CA LEU A 196 4.60 4.60 16.69
C LEU A 196 5.59 5.77 16.68
N SER A 197 6.85 5.50 16.98
CA SER A 197 7.95 6.45 16.75
C SER A 197 8.75 6.00 15.54
N VAL A 198 8.76 6.78 14.47
CA VAL A 198 9.53 6.51 13.25
C VAL A 198 10.62 7.55 13.11
N THR A 199 11.86 7.10 12.96
CA THR A 199 13.00 8.01 12.72
C THR A 199 13.43 7.91 11.26
N THR A 200 13.56 9.05 10.58
CA THR A 200 14.08 9.14 9.20
C THR A 200 15.18 10.19 9.15
N GLY A 201 16.43 9.76 8.98
CA GLY A 201 17.59 10.66 9.12
C GLY A 201 17.68 11.25 10.53
N SER A 202 17.71 12.58 10.65
CA SER A 202 17.73 13.29 11.94
C SER A 202 16.34 13.60 12.50
N LEU A 203 15.26 13.29 11.78
CA LEU A 203 13.90 13.62 12.17
C LEU A 203 13.22 12.42 12.84
N CYS A 204 12.53 12.68 13.94
CA CYS A 204 11.65 11.71 14.60
C CYS A 204 10.20 12.14 14.42
N PHE A 205 9.36 11.17 14.05
CA PHE A 205 7.93 11.34 13.83
C PHE A 205 7.16 10.45 14.81
N ARG A 206 6.19 11.03 15.49
CA ARG A 206 5.12 10.29 16.15
C ARG A 206 4.04 10.00 15.12
N VAL A 207 3.77 8.73 14.87
CA VAL A 207 2.80 8.26 13.89
C VAL A 207 1.65 7.57 14.61
N ALA A 208 0.44 8.07 14.40
CA ALA A 208 -0.78 7.50 14.97
C ALA A 208 -1.86 7.40 13.91
N PRO A 209 -2.71 6.36 13.93
CA PRO A 209 -3.85 6.28 13.04
C PRO A 209 -4.86 7.37 13.37
N VAL A 210 -5.59 7.78 12.35
CA VAL A 210 -6.56 8.87 12.41
C VAL A 210 -7.93 8.26 12.43
N LEU A 211 -8.41 7.99 13.64
CA LEU A 211 -9.73 7.41 13.86
C LEU A 211 -10.77 8.52 13.93
N ARG A 212 -11.61 8.62 12.89
CA ARG A 212 -12.76 9.54 12.77
C ARG A 212 -12.48 10.96 13.28
N ASP A 213 -12.11 11.85 12.38
CA ASP A 213 -12.37 13.27 12.61
C ASP A 213 -13.88 13.51 12.39
N ARG A 214 -14.62 13.86 13.46
CA ARG A 214 -16.09 14.03 13.43
C ARG A 214 -16.56 15.12 12.46
N GLU A 215 -15.67 15.94 11.92
CA GLU A 215 -16.02 17.05 11.04
C GLU A 215 -15.82 16.78 9.54
N ARG A 216 -15.22 15.65 9.12
CA ARG A 216 -14.88 15.41 7.71
C ARG A 216 -15.01 13.96 7.27
N ASP A 217 -15.93 13.73 6.34
CA ASP A 217 -16.18 12.45 5.69
C ASP A 217 -14.89 11.72 5.28
N GLN A 218 -14.69 10.59 5.96
CA GLN A 218 -13.79 9.47 5.70
C GLN A 218 -12.32 9.62 6.11
N GLU A 219 -12.05 9.35 7.39
CA GLU A 219 -10.73 9.02 7.94
C GLU A 219 -10.89 7.77 8.85
N GLU A 220 -10.20 6.70 8.45
CA GLU A 220 -10.57 5.26 8.52
C GLU A 220 -11.81 4.88 7.71
N ALA A 221 -11.57 4.31 6.52
CA ALA A 221 -12.61 3.78 5.65
C ALA A 221 -12.41 2.27 5.54
N TRP A 222 -13.23 1.54 6.27
CA TRP A 222 -13.52 0.14 6.00
C TRP A 222 -14.85 0.05 5.26
N VAL A 223 -14.88 -0.71 4.17
CA VAL A 223 -16.10 -0.96 3.43
C VAL A 223 -15.98 -2.35 2.86
N SER A 224 -17.03 -3.17 2.94
CA SER A 224 -17.00 -4.46 2.26
C SER A 224 -17.09 -4.24 0.75
N TYR A 225 -16.48 -5.12 -0.04
CA TYR A 225 -16.68 -5.09 -1.50
C TYR A 225 -18.18 -5.20 -1.85
N SER A 226 -18.94 -5.97 -1.07
CA SER A 226 -20.39 -6.07 -1.23
C SER A 226 -21.11 -4.74 -0.99
N THR A 227 -20.64 -3.91 -0.08
CA THR A 227 -21.18 -2.57 0.16
C THR A 227 -20.83 -1.63 -0.98
N ILE A 228 -19.58 -1.64 -1.46
CA ILE A 228 -19.18 -0.86 -2.66
C ILE A 228 -20.10 -1.21 -3.84
N LEU A 229 -20.28 -2.51 -4.11
CA LEU A 229 -21.13 -2.97 -5.21
C LEU A 229 -22.60 -2.64 -4.99
N ARG A 230 -23.13 -2.85 -3.78
CA ARG A 230 -24.55 -2.59 -3.46
C ARG A 230 -24.89 -1.12 -3.68
N ASP A 231 -24.06 -0.22 -3.15
CA ASP A 231 -24.29 1.22 -3.10
C ASP A 231 -23.93 1.92 -4.43
N ALA A 232 -23.23 1.22 -5.33
CA ALA A 232 -22.94 1.70 -6.67
C ALA A 232 -24.23 2.00 -7.46
N SER A 233 -24.28 3.19 -8.07
CA SER A 233 -25.41 3.64 -8.89
C SER A 233 -25.58 2.77 -10.13
N ALA A 234 -26.82 2.32 -10.38
CA ALA A 234 -27.21 1.58 -11.58
C ALA A 234 -27.66 2.49 -12.75
N SER A 235 -27.67 3.82 -12.55
CA SER A 235 -28.22 4.79 -13.52
C SER A 235 -27.20 5.83 -14.00
N HIS A 236 -26.16 6.10 -13.21
CA HIS A 236 -25.15 7.10 -13.57
C HIS A 236 -24.30 6.61 -14.74
N ARG A 237 -24.30 7.38 -15.82
CA ARG A 237 -23.49 7.12 -17.03
C ARG A 237 -22.16 7.86 -17.03
N GLN A 238 -22.01 8.84 -16.13
CA GLN A 238 -20.86 9.71 -16.03
C GLN A 238 -20.20 9.58 -14.66
N VAL A 239 -18.88 9.43 -14.65
CA VAL A 239 -18.06 9.33 -13.44
C VAL A 239 -16.90 10.31 -13.53
N THR A 240 -16.70 11.13 -12.50
CA THR A 240 -15.58 12.06 -12.43
C THR A 240 -14.58 11.57 -11.40
N LEU A 241 -13.32 11.45 -11.80
CA LEU A 241 -12.20 11.06 -10.95
C LEU A 241 -11.27 12.26 -10.72
N LYS A 242 -10.72 12.34 -9.50
CA LYS A 242 -9.71 13.31 -9.10
C LYS A 242 -8.41 12.59 -8.74
N PHE A 243 -7.39 12.79 -9.56
CA PHE A 243 -6.02 12.32 -9.38
C PHE A 243 -5.29 13.28 -8.43
N CYS A 244 -5.18 12.87 -7.17
CA CYS A 244 -4.69 13.70 -6.07
C CYS A 244 -3.16 13.72 -5.98
N THR A 245 -2.48 12.64 -6.34
CA THR A 245 -1.03 12.55 -6.51
C THR A 245 -0.69 12.30 -7.97
N PRO A 246 0.59 12.40 -8.39
CA PRO A 246 0.97 12.15 -9.78
C PRO A 246 0.55 10.74 -10.21
N THR A 247 -0.20 10.66 -11.30
CA THR A 247 -0.68 9.41 -11.91
C THR A 247 0.04 9.18 -13.22
N LEU A 248 0.56 7.97 -13.40
CA LEU A 248 1.20 7.54 -14.63
C LEU A 248 0.52 6.28 -15.14
N LEU A 249 0.16 6.28 -16.42
CA LEU A 249 -0.33 5.08 -17.10
C LEU A 249 0.77 4.50 -17.99
N CYS A 250 0.61 3.24 -18.36
CA CYS A 250 1.47 2.57 -19.32
C CYS A 250 0.64 2.11 -20.51
N ARG A 251 1.17 2.36 -21.71
CA ARG A 251 0.64 1.83 -22.95
C ARG A 251 1.78 1.20 -23.73
N ASN A 252 1.70 -0.10 -23.98
CA ASN A 252 2.69 -0.85 -24.76
C ASN A 252 4.13 -0.63 -24.28
N GLY A 253 4.42 -0.80 -22.99
CA GLY A 253 5.79 -0.57 -22.49
C GLY A 253 6.14 0.88 -22.20
N ARG A 254 5.28 1.86 -22.56
CA ARG A 254 5.66 3.27 -22.54
C ARG A 254 4.80 4.10 -21.61
N PRO A 255 5.40 5.07 -20.89
CA PRO A 255 4.66 6.09 -20.15
C PRO A 255 3.58 6.74 -21.02
N TYR A 256 2.36 6.80 -20.50
CA TYR A 256 1.20 7.42 -21.13
C TYR A 256 0.68 8.55 -20.21
N PRO A 257 0.80 9.82 -20.62
CA PRO A 257 0.61 10.97 -19.72
C PRO A 257 -0.83 11.49 -19.67
N LEU A 258 -1.81 10.72 -20.17
CA LEU A 258 -3.22 11.10 -20.19
C LEU A 258 -4.10 10.04 -19.52
N PRO A 259 -5.25 10.42 -18.93
CA PRO A 259 -6.17 9.49 -18.30
C PRO A 259 -6.96 8.72 -19.36
N ASP A 260 -6.34 7.68 -19.93
CA ASP A 260 -6.98 6.79 -20.88
C ASP A 260 -8.12 6.01 -20.20
N PRO A 261 -9.37 6.10 -20.68
CA PRO A 261 -10.50 5.43 -20.05
C PRO A 261 -10.34 3.90 -19.99
N VAL A 262 -9.83 3.29 -21.06
CA VAL A 262 -9.72 1.84 -21.17
C VAL A 262 -8.64 1.35 -20.22
N ILE A 263 -7.46 1.96 -20.23
CA ILE A 263 -6.34 1.56 -19.34
C ILE A 263 -6.76 1.67 -17.87
N LEU A 264 -7.41 2.77 -17.49
CA LEU A 264 -7.85 2.98 -16.11
C LEU A 264 -8.89 1.95 -15.67
N PHE A 265 -10.01 1.86 -16.40
CA PHE A 265 -11.15 1.05 -15.96
C PHE A 265 -10.92 -0.44 -16.15
N ARG A 266 -10.10 -0.87 -17.11
CA ARG A 266 -9.62 -2.26 -17.17
C ARG A 266 -8.73 -2.59 -15.98
N GLY A 267 -7.78 -1.71 -15.63
CA GLY A 267 -6.95 -1.90 -14.44
C GLY A 267 -7.77 -2.00 -13.15
N TYR A 268 -8.81 -1.19 -12.99
CA TYR A 268 -9.72 -1.29 -11.85
C TYR A 268 -10.50 -2.60 -11.85
N LEU A 269 -10.99 -3.03 -13.03
CA LEU A 269 -11.72 -4.28 -13.19
C LEU A 269 -10.86 -5.49 -12.85
N ASP A 270 -9.59 -5.49 -13.26
CA ASP A 270 -8.64 -6.56 -12.99
C ASP A 270 -8.37 -6.67 -11.48
N LEU A 271 -8.13 -5.54 -10.80
CA LEU A 271 -7.97 -5.49 -9.34
C LEU A 271 -9.24 -5.91 -8.61
N TRP A 272 -10.41 -5.47 -9.10
CA TRP A 272 -11.70 -5.89 -8.54
C TRP A 272 -11.88 -7.40 -8.63
N ASN A 273 -11.63 -7.99 -9.80
CA ASN A 273 -11.75 -9.44 -10.01
C ASN A 273 -10.74 -10.23 -9.16
N ALA A 274 -9.53 -9.69 -8.95
CA ALA A 274 -8.49 -10.34 -8.16
C ALA A 274 -8.81 -10.41 -6.66
N PHE A 275 -9.48 -9.38 -6.12
CA PHE A 275 -9.62 -9.22 -4.66
C PHE A 275 -11.05 -9.27 -4.12
N SER A 276 -12.06 -8.93 -4.92
CA SER A 276 -13.43 -8.80 -4.39
C SER A 276 -14.15 -10.12 -4.19
N GLY A 277 -13.85 -11.13 -5.02
CA GLY A 277 -14.64 -12.36 -5.12
C GLY A 277 -16.09 -12.13 -5.60
N LEU A 278 -16.45 -10.93 -6.05
CA LEU A 278 -17.79 -10.55 -6.49
C LEU A 278 -17.79 -10.26 -8.00
N PRO A 279 -18.48 -11.07 -8.82
CA PRO A 279 -18.49 -10.84 -10.26
C PRO A 279 -19.25 -9.55 -10.61
N LEU A 280 -18.70 -8.78 -11.54
CA LEU A 280 -19.41 -7.70 -12.22
C LEU A 280 -20.06 -8.22 -13.51
N SER A 281 -20.84 -7.37 -14.19
CA SER A 281 -21.46 -7.72 -15.47
C SER A 281 -20.41 -8.25 -16.47
N PRO A 282 -20.66 -9.38 -17.15
CA PRO A 282 -19.73 -9.91 -18.15
C PRO A 282 -19.52 -8.94 -19.33
N ASP A 283 -20.51 -8.10 -19.63
CA ASP A 283 -20.46 -7.12 -20.72
C ASP A 283 -19.69 -5.86 -20.35
N LEU A 284 -19.36 -5.66 -19.06
CA LEU A 284 -18.71 -4.43 -18.58
C LEU A 284 -17.37 -4.18 -19.28
N GLY A 285 -16.58 -5.23 -19.48
CA GLY A 285 -15.29 -5.10 -20.16
C GLY A 285 -15.46 -4.59 -21.59
N THR A 286 -16.36 -5.21 -22.35
CA THR A 286 -16.65 -4.79 -23.74
C THR A 286 -17.18 -3.35 -23.80
N ALA A 287 -18.04 -2.97 -22.86
CA ALA A 287 -18.56 -1.61 -22.75
C ALA A 287 -17.44 -0.59 -22.42
N ILE A 288 -16.50 -0.94 -21.55
CA ILE A 288 -15.31 -0.12 -21.26
C ILE A 288 -14.48 0.09 -22.52
N ASP A 289 -14.20 -0.97 -23.28
CA ASP A 289 -13.31 -0.90 -24.44
C ASP A 289 -13.89 -0.08 -25.59
N ARG A 290 -15.22 -0.15 -25.79
CA ARG A 290 -15.89 0.43 -26.97
C ARG A 290 -16.52 1.78 -26.71
N ASP A 291 -17.14 1.95 -25.54
CA ASP A 291 -18.13 3.02 -25.32
C ASP A 291 -17.76 3.98 -24.20
N LEU A 292 -16.75 3.67 -23.36
CA LEU A 292 -16.32 4.56 -22.29
C LEU A 292 -15.35 5.62 -22.82
N GLN A 293 -15.74 6.90 -22.71
CA GLN A 293 -14.98 8.01 -23.28
C GLN A 293 -14.57 9.03 -22.23
N LEU A 294 -13.39 9.61 -22.39
CA LEU A 294 -12.99 10.83 -21.69
C LEU A 294 -13.77 12.01 -22.28
N THR A 295 -14.62 12.65 -21.48
CA THR A 295 -15.56 13.69 -21.93
C THR A 295 -15.26 15.09 -21.40
N ASP A 296 -14.56 15.19 -20.28
CA ASP A 296 -14.09 16.47 -19.72
C ASP A 296 -12.83 16.22 -18.89
N PHE A 297 -11.93 17.19 -18.83
CA PHE A 297 -10.72 17.08 -18.04
C PHE A 297 -10.12 18.43 -17.66
N ARG A 298 -9.54 18.48 -16.47
CA ARG A 298 -8.71 19.58 -15.98
C ARG A 298 -7.42 18.99 -15.43
N LEU A 299 -6.45 18.83 -16.32
CA LEU A 299 -5.19 18.16 -16.02
C LEU A 299 -4.05 19.16 -15.89
N ARG A 300 -3.05 18.79 -15.10
CA ARG A 300 -1.75 19.44 -15.05
C ARG A 300 -0.67 18.39 -15.12
N ARG A 301 0.41 18.71 -15.83
CA ARG A 301 1.63 17.89 -15.79
C ARG A 301 2.14 17.85 -14.35
N ARG A 302 2.45 16.66 -13.90
CA ARG A 302 3.15 16.36 -12.66
C ARG A 302 4.42 15.59 -13.00
N SER A 303 5.33 15.56 -12.05
CA SER A 303 6.51 14.71 -12.10
C SER A 303 6.59 13.98 -10.77
N PHE A 304 7.00 12.72 -10.82
CA PHE A 304 7.29 11.93 -9.65
C PHE A 304 8.66 11.28 -9.86
N GLY A 305 9.53 11.33 -8.84
CA GLY A 305 10.91 10.84 -8.91
C GLY A 305 11.94 11.82 -8.32
N ILE A 306 13.03 11.25 -7.83
CA ILE A 306 14.24 11.91 -7.30
C ILE A 306 15.41 11.22 -8.02
N PRO A 307 16.38 11.89 -8.70
CA PRO A 307 16.67 13.34 -8.85
C PRO A 307 15.96 14.00 -10.09
N PRO A 308 16.28 15.25 -10.51
CA PRO A 308 15.52 15.97 -11.54
C PRO A 308 15.52 15.26 -12.90
N GLY A 309 14.32 15.11 -13.50
CA GLY A 309 14.11 14.37 -14.75
C GLY A 309 12.88 13.45 -14.72
N GLY A 310 12.21 13.36 -13.56
CA GLY A 310 11.10 12.46 -13.25
C GLY A 310 10.06 12.27 -14.36
N GLN A 311 9.46 11.08 -14.35
CA GLN A 311 8.58 10.63 -15.42
C GLN A 311 7.34 11.53 -15.53
N ALA A 312 6.95 11.85 -16.77
CA ALA A 312 5.80 12.71 -17.03
C ALA A 312 4.52 12.00 -16.56
N ALA A 313 3.95 12.52 -15.48
CA ALA A 313 2.70 12.06 -14.90
C ALA A 313 1.64 13.16 -15.03
N PHE A 314 0.38 12.83 -14.78
CA PHE A 314 -0.70 13.81 -14.71
C PHE A 314 -1.32 13.86 -13.32
N GLY A 315 -1.91 15.01 -12.98
CA GLY A 315 -2.80 15.15 -11.83
C GLY A 315 -3.95 16.09 -12.20
N GLY A 316 -4.97 16.17 -11.35
CA GLY A 316 -6.16 16.98 -11.60
C GLY A 316 -7.43 16.15 -11.63
N SER A 317 -8.35 16.43 -12.56
CA SER A 317 -9.60 15.69 -12.66
C SER A 317 -9.95 15.31 -14.10
N ALA A 318 -10.62 14.18 -14.27
CA ALA A 318 -11.14 13.71 -15.55
C ALA A 318 -12.55 13.14 -15.36
N THR A 319 -13.41 13.35 -16.35
CA THR A 319 -14.77 12.87 -16.38
C THR A 319 -14.95 11.89 -17.54
N PHE A 320 -15.41 10.70 -17.20
CA PHE A 320 -15.66 9.62 -18.15
C PHE A 320 -17.15 9.41 -18.31
N SER A 321 -17.60 9.20 -19.54
CA SER A 321 -19.00 8.93 -19.85
C SER A 321 -19.12 7.68 -20.70
N LEU A 322 -20.04 6.80 -20.31
CA LEU A 322 -20.39 5.61 -21.08
C LEU A 322 -21.45 5.98 -22.14
N GLN A 323 -21.06 5.89 -23.41
CA GLN A 323 -21.91 6.24 -24.55
C GLN A 323 -22.89 5.11 -24.92
N GLY A 324 -23.98 5.45 -25.60
CA GLY A 324 -24.97 4.47 -26.04
C GLY A 324 -25.88 3.95 -24.92
N ARG A 325 -26.68 2.91 -25.22
CA ARG A 325 -27.59 2.28 -24.24
C ARG A 325 -26.95 1.00 -23.71
N HIS A 326 -26.84 0.91 -22.39
CA HIS A 326 -26.26 -0.22 -21.68
C HIS A 326 -27.23 -0.71 -20.59
N PRO A 327 -27.23 -2.01 -20.26
CA PRO A 327 -27.98 -2.54 -19.13
C PRO A 327 -27.57 -1.88 -17.81
N GLU A 328 -28.49 -1.84 -16.85
CA GLU A 328 -28.23 -1.33 -15.50
C GLU A 328 -27.05 -2.03 -14.80
N SER A 329 -26.83 -3.31 -15.09
CA SER A 329 -25.71 -4.08 -14.55
C SER A 329 -24.34 -3.54 -15.00
N VAL A 330 -24.23 -3.04 -16.23
CA VAL A 330 -23.01 -2.41 -16.77
C VAL A 330 -22.79 -1.04 -16.11
N LEU A 331 -23.84 -0.24 -16.00
CA LEU A 331 -23.78 1.06 -15.30
C LEU A 331 -23.38 0.87 -13.84
N LYS A 332 -23.98 -0.11 -13.15
CA LYS A 332 -23.63 -0.46 -11.78
C LYS A 332 -22.18 -0.89 -11.65
N GLY A 333 -21.69 -1.73 -12.56
CA GLY A 333 -20.28 -2.13 -12.63
C GLY A 333 -19.32 -0.94 -12.80
N LEU A 334 -19.61 -0.03 -13.74
CA LEU A 334 -18.82 1.18 -13.94
C LEU A 334 -18.74 2.04 -12.68
N ASN A 335 -19.88 2.27 -12.03
CA ASN A 335 -19.95 3.07 -10.79
C ASN A 335 -19.24 2.37 -9.62
N CYS A 336 -19.35 1.04 -9.55
CA CYS A 336 -18.65 0.23 -8.56
C CYS A 336 -17.13 0.38 -8.68
N LEU A 337 -16.59 0.30 -9.91
CA LEU A 337 -15.16 0.53 -10.15
C LEU A 337 -14.75 1.97 -9.81
N ALA A 338 -15.61 2.95 -10.12
CA ALA A 338 -15.36 4.35 -9.78
C ALA A 338 -15.36 4.61 -8.26
N ASP A 339 -16.16 3.88 -7.47
CA ASP A 339 -16.13 3.95 -6.00
C ASP A 339 -14.93 3.19 -5.42
N PHE A 340 -14.57 2.06 -6.02
CA PHE A 340 -13.42 1.24 -5.62
C PHE A 340 -12.07 1.96 -5.78
N VAL A 341 -11.98 2.94 -6.68
CA VAL A 341 -10.75 3.70 -6.97
C VAL A 341 -10.10 4.34 -5.73
N GLU A 342 -10.90 4.64 -4.70
CA GLU A 342 -10.39 5.23 -3.45
C GLU A 342 -9.47 4.30 -2.66
N PHE A 343 -9.51 3.00 -2.95
CA PHE A 343 -8.70 1.96 -2.34
C PHE A 343 -7.56 1.51 -3.27
N CYS A 344 -7.88 1.26 -4.54
CA CYS A 344 -6.93 0.67 -5.47
C CYS A 344 -6.05 1.70 -6.21
N GLY A 345 -6.35 2.99 -6.09
CA GLY A 345 -5.58 4.04 -6.75
C GLY A 345 -5.69 3.95 -8.28
N SER A 346 -4.71 4.46 -9.01
CA SER A 346 -4.74 4.48 -10.47
C SER A 346 -3.35 4.43 -11.07
N GLY A 347 -3.16 3.56 -12.06
CA GLY A 347 -1.92 3.48 -12.81
C GLY A 347 -0.75 2.83 -12.07
N ALA A 348 0.46 3.19 -12.47
CA ALA A 348 1.70 2.65 -11.93
C ALA A 348 2.15 3.37 -10.66
N GLY A 349 2.93 2.67 -9.83
CA GLY A 349 3.55 3.22 -8.63
C GLY A 349 2.58 3.50 -7.48
N THR A 350 1.40 2.89 -7.49
CA THR A 350 0.42 3.04 -6.40
C THR A 350 0.93 2.54 -5.06
N ASP A 351 1.84 1.56 -5.06
CA ASP A 351 2.59 1.10 -3.87
C ASP A 351 3.67 2.09 -3.41
N MET A 352 3.88 3.18 -4.14
CA MET A 352 4.87 4.23 -3.85
C MET A 352 4.25 5.63 -3.79
N GLY A 353 2.94 5.76 -3.53
CA GLY A 353 2.29 7.07 -3.36
C GLY A 353 1.78 7.74 -4.62
N MET A 354 2.06 7.17 -5.79
CA MET A 354 1.49 7.64 -7.06
C MET A 354 0.03 7.20 -7.18
N GLY A 355 -0.72 7.85 -8.07
CA GLY A 355 -2.03 7.33 -8.44
C GLY A 355 -3.13 7.44 -7.38
N LEU A 356 -2.93 8.17 -6.27
CA LEU A 356 -3.98 8.38 -5.27
C LEU A 356 -5.15 9.08 -5.95
N THR A 357 -6.25 8.37 -6.10
CA THR A 357 -7.39 8.81 -6.92
C THR A 357 -8.66 8.74 -6.09
N ARG A 358 -9.56 9.68 -6.32
CA ARG A 358 -10.85 9.74 -5.62
C ARG A 358 -11.98 9.94 -6.60
N ARG A 359 -13.15 9.41 -6.26
CA ARG A 359 -14.37 9.77 -6.97
C ARG A 359 -14.83 11.14 -6.54
N VAL A 360 -15.16 12.00 -7.51
CA VAL A 360 -15.87 13.24 -7.22
C VAL A 360 -17.36 12.90 -7.15
N ARG A 361 -17.90 12.89 -5.93
CA ARG A 361 -19.34 12.83 -5.72
C ARG A 361 -19.90 14.21 -6.03
N ARG A 362 -20.77 14.33 -7.04
CA ARG A 362 -21.58 15.54 -7.18
C ARG A 362 -22.46 15.60 -5.94
N ALA A 363 -22.44 16.73 -5.21
CA ALA A 363 -23.53 17.04 -4.30
C ALA A 363 -24.82 16.92 -5.12
N ALA A 364 -25.83 16.25 -4.58
CA ALA A 364 -27.15 16.25 -5.19
C ALA A 364 -27.47 17.72 -5.47
N ARG A 365 -27.61 18.08 -6.75
CA ARG A 365 -28.22 19.37 -7.06
C ARG A 365 -29.62 19.24 -6.46
N GLU A 366 -29.90 20.00 -5.42
CA GLU A 366 -31.26 20.23 -4.97
C GLU A 366 -32.05 20.60 -6.21
N ALA A 367 -32.95 19.70 -6.60
CA ALA A 367 -33.93 20.00 -7.62
C ALA A 367 -34.78 21.14 -7.06
N VAL A 368 -34.63 22.32 -7.66
CA VAL A 368 -35.58 23.43 -7.52
C VAL A 368 -36.44 23.44 -8.76
#